data_AF-A0AA39C7P1-F1
#
_entry.id   AF-A0AA39C7P1-F1
#
_cell.length_a   1.000
_cell.length_b   1.000
_cell.length_c   1.000
_cell.angle_alpha   90.00
_cell.angle_beta   90.00
_cell.angle_gamma   90.00
#
_symmetry.space_group_name_H-M   'P 1'
#
loop_
_entity.id
_entity.type
_entity.pdbx_description
1 polymer ?
#
loop_
_entity_poly.entity_id
_entity_poly.type
_entity_poly.pdbx_seq_one_letter_code
_entity_poly.pdbx_strand_id
1 'polypeptide(L)'
;MQLIRKPKYLLKFMFNYNENRYISQMKSTLLDKNLYSDEKKTKIKRYTRLFIDEIGMKESEVKYLLRNNDKIFEIDENRILQNIRICKSQKIDVLRNENDIEFLFLNEEVLTSRILILREIGAKYINTAMIMSLASNVPMILFKAFTGISKDEDVAKNLYSYLHKPPSDIPPLENINDYMTVSYFRQRCLSHYLQWRFQLSNTSEKKINIVASRLKNKTFSSIKYSFDVLHEDGKMPIQKIWKYSCLQKSSENDLKILLNEIRTICDISFVELLEIDPALHKMRLKNVICLKKCLEEHNIEREQIKNCPKILLLDEIDFLKEWNLITTSPKLKVFLKHPLVLRIFMQNDRINNRLEYLRYLNVSHVNMDYLIKTPDDFERCIKSGIFKYRAKDINMTLSRHSGINPARVEKLLSIHPFWRRIELFSICNTLNYLKSKFNIADIENNLYLILYHKDKVESVLENLIHENKLLDDSNRYTSSQLLALCAYEIEKKFNFTGDGVWNTNNQQQLLITHE
;
A
#
# COMPACT_ATOMS: atom_id res chain seq x y z
N MET A 1 35.36 -25.84 -53.26
CA MET A 1 35.71 -26.78 -52.17
C MET A 1 36.51 -26.06 -51.09
N GLN A 2 35.86 -25.52 -50.06
CA GLN A 2 36.52 -25.16 -48.79
C GLN A 2 35.56 -25.46 -47.63
N LEU A 3 36.12 -26.15 -46.63
CA LEU A 3 35.44 -26.88 -45.58
C LEU A 3 34.69 -25.99 -44.58
N ILE A 4 33.45 -26.39 -44.30
CA ILE A 4 32.58 -25.88 -43.24
C ILE A 4 33.21 -26.16 -41.87
N ARG A 5 33.67 -25.11 -41.18
CA ARG A 5 34.02 -25.16 -39.75
C ARG A 5 32.76 -25.00 -38.90
N LYS A 6 32.33 -26.08 -38.23
CA LYS A 6 31.31 -26.05 -37.16
C LYS A 6 31.80 -25.22 -35.95
N PRO A 7 30.97 -24.40 -35.28
CA PRO A 7 31.40 -23.65 -34.11
C PRO A 7 31.39 -24.50 -32.83
N LYS A 8 32.58 -24.71 -32.26
CA LYS A 8 32.88 -25.37 -30.96
C LYS A 8 32.34 -24.64 -29.71
N TYR A 9 31.46 -23.66 -29.86
CA TYR A 9 31.05 -22.78 -28.74
C TYR A 9 29.83 -23.28 -27.92
N LEU A 10 29.09 -24.28 -28.41
CA LEU A 10 27.96 -24.88 -27.67
C LEU A 10 28.38 -25.89 -26.60
N LEU A 11 29.52 -26.57 -26.78
CA LEU A 11 30.01 -27.56 -25.82
C LEU A 11 30.63 -26.93 -24.56
N LYS A 12 31.22 -25.74 -24.65
CA LYS A 12 31.89 -25.10 -23.50
C LYS A 12 30.91 -24.49 -22.48
N PHE A 13 29.66 -24.23 -22.87
CA PHE A 13 28.61 -23.75 -21.98
C PHE A 13 27.92 -24.88 -21.19
N MET A 14 27.96 -26.11 -21.70
CA MET A 14 27.35 -27.28 -21.03
C MET A 14 28.23 -27.90 -19.94
N PHE A 15 29.54 -27.66 -19.93
CA PHE A 15 30.44 -28.29 -18.94
C PHE A 15 30.64 -27.46 -17.65
N ASN A 16 30.60 -26.12 -17.71
CA ASN A 16 30.80 -25.28 -16.51
C ASN A 16 29.60 -25.22 -15.55
N TYR A 17 28.41 -25.68 -15.96
CA TYR A 17 27.22 -25.75 -15.09
C TYR A 17 27.20 -27.03 -14.22
N ASN A 18 28.01 -28.04 -14.54
CA ASN A 18 28.00 -29.34 -13.86
C ASN A 18 29.00 -29.46 -12.70
N GLU A 19 30.13 -28.74 -12.70
CA GLU A 19 31.13 -28.85 -11.63
C GLU A 19 30.65 -28.26 -10.29
N ASN A 20 29.94 -27.13 -10.32
CA ASN A 20 29.36 -26.56 -9.08
C ASN A 20 28.18 -27.39 -8.53
N ARG A 21 27.51 -28.18 -9.38
CA ARG A 21 26.42 -29.07 -8.95
C ARG A 21 26.95 -30.35 -8.29
N TYR A 22 28.10 -30.84 -8.73
CA TYR A 22 28.76 -32.01 -8.13
C TYR A 22 29.27 -31.73 -6.71
N ILE A 23 29.81 -30.53 -6.45
CA ILE A 23 30.27 -30.12 -5.12
C ILE A 23 29.08 -29.90 -4.16
N SER A 24 27.94 -29.37 -4.65
CA SER A 24 26.70 -29.28 -3.87
C SER A 24 26.04 -30.63 -3.63
N GLN A 25 26.08 -31.57 -4.59
CA GLN A 25 25.57 -32.93 -4.42
C GLN A 25 26.40 -33.77 -3.43
N MET A 26 27.73 -33.57 -3.37
CA MET A 26 28.57 -34.25 -2.37
C MET A 26 28.38 -33.70 -0.95
N LYS A 27 28.12 -32.39 -0.80
CA LYS A 27 27.79 -31.82 0.51
C LYS A 27 26.40 -32.25 1.01
N SER A 28 25.43 -32.52 0.11
CA SER A 28 24.10 -33.02 0.52
C SER A 28 24.07 -34.52 0.81
N THR A 29 25.03 -35.32 0.32
CA THR A 29 25.05 -36.78 0.57
C THR A 29 25.63 -37.17 1.93
N LEU A 30 26.32 -36.27 2.63
CA LEU A 30 27.01 -36.55 3.89
C LEU A 30 26.29 -36.07 5.15
N LEU A 31 25.21 -35.28 5.03
CA LEU A 31 24.53 -34.68 6.20
C LEU A 31 23.07 -35.12 6.41
N ASP A 32 22.51 -35.99 5.56
CA ASP A 32 21.05 -36.08 5.46
C ASP A 32 20.47 -37.51 5.54
N LYS A 33 21.17 -38.48 6.14
CA LYS A 33 20.68 -39.87 6.15
C LYS A 33 19.69 -40.24 7.25
N ASN A 34 19.44 -39.38 8.26
CA ASN A 34 18.64 -39.78 9.44
C ASN A 34 17.48 -38.85 9.83
N LEU A 35 17.01 -37.95 8.94
CA LEU A 35 15.87 -37.04 9.20
C LEU A 35 14.80 -37.06 8.09
N TYR A 36 14.70 -38.14 7.30
CA TYR A 36 13.68 -38.27 6.24
C TYR A 36 12.35 -38.77 6.81
N SER A 37 11.45 -37.83 7.12
CA SER A 37 10.14 -38.05 7.78
C SER A 37 9.17 -38.95 7.00
N ASP A 38 8.30 -39.67 7.71
CA ASP A 38 7.19 -40.45 7.13
C ASP A 38 6.23 -39.59 6.28
N GLU A 39 6.22 -38.27 6.50
CA GLU A 39 5.50 -37.30 5.69
C GLU A 39 6.03 -37.24 4.25
N LYS A 40 7.35 -37.25 4.04
CA LYS A 40 7.94 -37.24 2.68
C LYS A 40 7.62 -38.53 1.93
N LYS A 41 7.68 -39.69 2.61
CA LYS A 41 7.26 -40.98 2.03
C LYS A 41 5.78 -40.97 1.61
N THR A 42 4.93 -40.36 2.42
CA THR A 42 3.50 -40.20 2.14
C THR A 42 3.27 -39.27 0.94
N LYS A 43 3.96 -38.12 0.88
CA LYS A 43 3.92 -37.19 -0.27
C LYS A 43 4.41 -37.84 -1.56
N ILE A 44 5.50 -38.62 -1.52
CA ILE A 44 6.01 -39.36 -2.68
C ILE A 44 4.93 -40.29 -3.24
N LYS A 45 4.25 -41.08 -2.40
CA LYS A 45 3.17 -41.97 -2.87
C LYS A 45 2.02 -41.18 -3.50
N ARG A 46 1.59 -40.08 -2.88
CA ARG A 46 0.50 -39.23 -3.39
C ARG A 46 0.85 -38.61 -4.74
N TYR A 47 2.01 -37.99 -4.85
CA TYR A 47 2.45 -37.37 -6.10
C TYR A 47 2.69 -38.41 -7.18
N THR A 48 3.20 -39.59 -6.81
CA THR A 48 3.37 -40.70 -7.77
C THR A 48 2.05 -41.04 -8.45
N ARG A 49 0.97 -41.19 -7.68
CA ARG A 49 -0.38 -41.40 -8.22
C ARG A 49 -0.84 -40.21 -9.06
N LEU A 50 -0.69 -38.98 -8.56
CA LEU A 50 -1.09 -37.78 -9.28
C LEU A 50 -0.45 -37.68 -10.68
N PHE A 51 0.87 -37.89 -10.80
CA PHE A 51 1.56 -37.84 -12.09
C PHE A 51 1.17 -38.98 -13.04
N ILE A 52 0.92 -40.18 -12.51
CA ILE A 52 0.45 -41.31 -13.31
C ILE A 52 -0.98 -41.04 -13.81
N ASP A 53 -1.89 -40.69 -12.91
CA ASP A 53 -3.32 -40.55 -13.21
C ASP A 53 -3.60 -39.33 -14.09
N GLU A 54 -2.92 -38.21 -13.82
CA GLU A 54 -3.14 -36.99 -14.57
C GLU A 54 -2.26 -36.91 -15.82
N ILE A 55 -0.96 -37.13 -15.74
CA ILE A 55 -0.09 -36.91 -16.91
C ILE A 55 0.06 -38.18 -17.77
N GLY A 56 -0.21 -39.36 -17.21
CA GLY A 56 0.00 -40.63 -17.90
C GLY A 56 1.46 -41.06 -17.95
N MET A 57 2.30 -40.56 -17.03
CA MET A 57 3.72 -40.93 -16.95
C MET A 57 3.88 -42.36 -16.42
N LYS A 58 4.94 -43.06 -16.84
CA LYS A 58 5.25 -44.38 -16.28
C LYS A 58 5.78 -44.23 -14.86
N GLU A 59 5.47 -45.19 -13.98
CA GLU A 59 5.90 -45.16 -12.58
C GLU A 59 7.43 -45.00 -12.43
N SER A 60 8.23 -45.58 -13.32
CA SER A 60 9.68 -45.43 -13.35
C SER A 60 10.14 -43.99 -13.62
N GLU A 61 9.47 -43.28 -14.52
CA GLU A 61 9.77 -41.89 -14.90
C GLU A 61 9.36 -40.95 -13.77
N VAL A 62 8.21 -41.20 -13.13
CA VAL A 62 7.75 -40.42 -11.98
C VAL A 62 8.67 -40.58 -10.79
N LYS A 63 9.12 -41.81 -10.48
CA LYS A 63 10.10 -42.06 -9.41
C LYS A 63 11.42 -41.33 -9.67
N TYR A 64 11.88 -41.31 -10.92
CA TYR A 64 13.08 -40.57 -11.30
C TYR A 64 12.89 -39.05 -11.16
N LEU A 65 11.79 -38.50 -11.67
CA LEU A 65 11.43 -37.09 -11.57
C LEU A 65 11.36 -36.62 -10.12
N LEU A 66 10.67 -37.36 -9.26
CA LEU A 66 10.51 -37.04 -7.85
C LEU A 66 11.83 -37.15 -7.07
N ARG A 67 12.73 -38.08 -7.47
CA ARG A 67 14.05 -38.24 -6.84
C ARG A 67 15.00 -37.10 -7.19
N ASN A 68 14.89 -36.53 -8.39
CA ASN A 68 15.80 -35.48 -8.86
C ASN A 68 15.31 -34.05 -8.58
N ASN A 69 14.09 -33.90 -8.06
CA ASN A 69 13.44 -32.62 -7.86
C ASN A 69 12.79 -32.50 -6.48
N ASP A 70 13.61 -32.47 -5.42
CA ASP A 70 13.11 -32.37 -4.04
C ASP A 70 12.21 -31.15 -3.79
N LYS A 71 12.44 -30.04 -4.51
CA LYS A 71 11.63 -28.82 -4.39
C LYS A 71 10.16 -29.02 -4.74
N ILE A 72 9.81 -30.08 -5.47
CA ILE A 72 8.42 -30.35 -5.84
C ILE A 72 7.54 -30.57 -4.61
N PHE A 73 8.11 -31.10 -3.52
CA PHE A 73 7.41 -31.38 -2.26
C PHE A 73 7.11 -30.13 -1.43
N GLU A 74 7.64 -28.97 -1.83
CA GLU A 74 7.34 -27.64 -1.26
C GLU A 74 6.08 -27.03 -1.89
N ILE A 75 5.60 -27.56 -3.02
CA ILE A 75 4.43 -27.05 -3.73
C ILE A 75 3.16 -27.68 -3.15
N ASP A 76 2.07 -26.93 -3.07
CA ASP A 76 0.76 -27.48 -2.71
C ASP A 76 0.24 -28.44 -3.81
N GLU A 77 -0.34 -29.57 -3.40
CA GLU A 77 -0.87 -30.61 -4.31
C GLU A 77 -1.95 -30.04 -5.25
N ASN A 78 -2.81 -29.14 -4.74
CA ASN A 78 -3.85 -28.53 -5.56
C ASN A 78 -3.26 -27.62 -6.62
N ARG A 79 -2.15 -26.91 -6.32
CA ARG A 79 -1.46 -26.08 -7.31
C ARG A 79 -0.87 -26.92 -8.42
N ILE A 80 -0.24 -28.05 -8.10
CA ILE A 80 0.29 -28.98 -9.10
C ILE A 80 -0.84 -29.45 -10.02
N LEU A 81 -1.93 -29.94 -9.42
CA LEU A 81 -3.11 -30.44 -10.14
C LEU A 81 -3.74 -29.37 -11.03
N GLN A 82 -3.90 -28.15 -10.51
CA GLN A 82 -4.44 -27.01 -11.24
C GLN A 82 -3.57 -26.65 -12.44
N ASN A 83 -2.25 -26.54 -12.28
CA ASN A 83 -1.33 -26.21 -13.35
C ASN A 83 -1.32 -27.27 -14.46
N ILE A 84 -1.40 -28.56 -14.10
CA ILE A 84 -1.54 -29.67 -15.06
C ILE A 84 -2.85 -29.55 -15.83
N ARG A 85 -3.96 -29.30 -15.14
CA ARG A 85 -5.29 -29.13 -15.77
C ARG A 85 -5.32 -27.95 -16.73
N ILE A 86 -4.72 -26.82 -16.36
CA ILE A 86 -4.54 -25.67 -17.25
C ILE A 86 -3.79 -26.09 -18.51
N CYS A 87 -2.64 -26.74 -18.37
CA CYS A 87 -1.84 -27.18 -19.51
C CYS A 87 -2.62 -28.14 -20.42
N LYS A 88 -3.31 -29.14 -19.86
CA LYS A 88 -4.16 -30.07 -20.62
C LYS A 88 -5.28 -29.35 -21.37
N SER A 89 -6.03 -28.48 -20.68
CA SER A 89 -7.14 -27.73 -21.28
C SER A 89 -6.69 -26.85 -22.44
N GLN A 90 -5.45 -26.34 -22.35
CA GLN A 90 -4.82 -25.51 -23.37
C GLN A 90 -4.02 -26.31 -24.40
N LYS A 91 -4.12 -27.65 -24.39
CA LYS A 91 -3.41 -28.58 -25.29
C LYS A 91 -1.89 -28.35 -25.32
N ILE A 92 -1.33 -28.00 -24.17
CA ILE A 92 0.12 -27.87 -24.00
C ILE A 92 0.72 -29.26 -23.93
N ASP A 93 1.84 -29.46 -24.60
CA ASP A 93 2.62 -30.68 -24.50
C ASP A 93 3.39 -30.68 -23.18
N VAL A 94 2.92 -31.50 -22.24
CA VAL A 94 3.41 -31.56 -20.87
C VAL A 94 4.49 -32.62 -20.76
N LEU A 95 5.66 -32.22 -20.24
CA LEU A 95 6.71 -33.12 -19.72
C LEU A 95 7.29 -34.12 -20.76
N ARG A 96 7.91 -33.62 -21.83
CA ARG A 96 8.77 -34.44 -22.70
C ARG A 96 10.12 -34.81 -22.08
N ASN A 97 10.54 -34.09 -21.04
CA ASN A 97 11.86 -34.24 -20.44
C ASN A 97 11.77 -34.11 -18.91
N GLU A 98 12.56 -34.90 -18.20
CA GLU A 98 12.50 -35.09 -16.74
C GLU A 98 12.85 -33.82 -15.94
N ASN A 99 13.37 -32.80 -16.63
CA ASN A 99 13.77 -31.51 -16.07
C ASN A 99 12.70 -30.40 -16.25
N ASP A 100 11.62 -30.64 -16.99
CA ASP A 100 10.63 -29.60 -17.34
C ASP A 100 9.50 -29.46 -16.30
N ILE A 101 9.82 -29.52 -15.01
CA ILE A 101 8.83 -29.38 -13.93
C ILE A 101 8.64 -27.94 -13.43
N GLU A 102 9.48 -27.00 -13.88
CA GLU A 102 9.52 -25.65 -13.33
C GLU A 102 8.18 -24.89 -13.51
N PHE A 103 7.39 -25.24 -14.52
CA PHE A 103 6.08 -24.62 -14.75
C PHE A 103 5.08 -24.91 -13.61
N LEU A 104 5.28 -26.00 -12.85
CA LEU A 104 4.44 -26.35 -11.70
C LEU A 104 4.61 -25.35 -10.54
N PHE A 105 5.73 -24.63 -10.49
CA PHE A 105 5.99 -23.61 -9.47
C PHE A 105 5.34 -22.26 -9.80
N LEU A 106 4.86 -22.08 -11.04
CA LEU A 106 4.17 -20.85 -11.42
C LEU A 106 2.80 -20.79 -10.73
N ASN A 107 2.38 -19.58 -10.35
CA ASN A 107 0.98 -19.35 -10.04
C ASN A 107 0.14 -19.39 -11.33
N GLU A 108 -1.15 -19.67 -11.18
CA GLU A 108 -2.11 -19.80 -12.27
C GLU A 108 -2.09 -18.60 -13.22
N GLU A 109 -2.06 -17.38 -12.68
CA GLU A 109 -2.05 -16.15 -13.48
C GLU A 109 -0.82 -16.05 -14.37
N VAL A 110 0.37 -16.33 -13.85
CA VAL A 110 1.61 -16.27 -14.64
C VAL A 110 1.63 -17.39 -15.67
N LEU A 111 1.23 -18.61 -15.29
CA LEU A 111 1.15 -19.73 -16.24
C LEU A 111 0.24 -19.40 -17.42
N THR A 112 -0.97 -18.93 -17.13
CA THR A 112 -1.98 -18.55 -18.14
C THR A 112 -1.47 -17.41 -19.02
N SER A 113 -0.90 -16.36 -18.41
CA SER A 113 -0.33 -15.23 -19.14
C SER A 113 0.79 -15.65 -20.10
N ARG A 114 1.68 -16.54 -19.67
CA ARG A 114 2.79 -17.02 -20.49
C ARG A 114 2.31 -17.89 -21.66
N ILE A 115 1.29 -18.72 -21.46
CA ILE A 115 0.64 -19.48 -22.54
C ILE A 115 0.02 -18.51 -23.56
N LEU A 116 -0.72 -17.51 -23.09
CA LEU A 116 -1.34 -16.50 -23.96
C LEU A 116 -0.30 -15.72 -24.77
N ILE A 117 0.82 -15.35 -24.17
CA ILE A 117 1.93 -14.68 -24.88
C ILE A 117 2.37 -15.49 -26.10
N LEU A 118 2.59 -16.79 -25.93
CA LEU A 118 3.03 -17.66 -27.03
C LEU A 118 1.96 -17.78 -28.11
N ARG A 119 0.69 -17.84 -27.71
CA ARG A 119 -0.45 -17.87 -28.65
C ARG A 119 -0.65 -16.57 -29.41
N GLU A 120 -0.47 -15.41 -28.79
CA GLU A 120 -0.59 -14.11 -29.47
C GLU A 120 0.46 -13.93 -30.58
N ILE A 121 1.61 -14.60 -30.47
CA ILE A 121 2.64 -14.66 -31.53
C ILE A 121 2.17 -15.57 -32.69
N GLY A 122 1.22 -16.48 -32.45
CA GLY A 122 0.68 -17.43 -33.42
C GLY A 122 1.06 -18.89 -33.16
N ALA A 123 1.71 -19.21 -32.03
CA ALA A 123 2.17 -20.57 -31.77
C ALA A 123 0.99 -21.56 -31.70
N LYS A 124 0.98 -22.56 -32.58
CA LYS A 124 -0.03 -23.65 -32.61
C LYS A 124 0.37 -24.80 -31.70
N TYR A 125 1.67 -25.04 -31.59
CA TYR A 125 2.27 -26.00 -30.69
C TYR A 125 3.08 -25.28 -29.59
N ILE A 126 2.84 -25.65 -28.33
CA ILE A 126 3.50 -25.09 -27.14
C ILE A 126 3.86 -26.25 -26.20
N ASN A 127 5.06 -26.20 -25.64
CA ASN A 127 5.51 -27.11 -24.59
C ASN A 127 5.90 -26.36 -23.31
N THR A 128 6.17 -27.10 -22.24
CA THR A 128 6.51 -26.56 -20.91
C THR A 128 7.81 -25.75 -20.89
N ALA A 129 8.85 -26.16 -21.62
CA ALA A 129 10.11 -25.40 -21.75
C ALA A 129 9.91 -24.02 -22.39
N MET A 130 9.01 -23.92 -23.37
CA MET A 130 8.63 -22.65 -23.99
C MET A 130 7.89 -21.74 -23.02
N ILE A 131 7.02 -22.29 -22.17
CA ILE A 131 6.35 -21.51 -21.11
C ILE A 131 7.38 -20.91 -20.16
N MET A 132 8.42 -21.67 -19.78
CA MET A 132 9.43 -21.16 -18.86
C MET A 132 10.30 -20.04 -19.44
N SER A 133 10.71 -20.18 -20.70
CA SER A 133 11.61 -19.23 -21.36
C SER A 133 10.90 -18.15 -22.19
N LEU A 134 9.60 -18.31 -22.47
CA LEU A 134 8.85 -17.60 -23.52
C LEU A 134 9.52 -17.68 -24.90
N ALA A 135 10.37 -18.69 -25.11
CA ALA A 135 11.28 -18.79 -26.25
C ALA A 135 12.07 -17.50 -26.53
N SER A 136 12.33 -16.70 -25.49
CA SER A 136 12.74 -15.30 -25.60
C SER A 136 13.98 -15.08 -26.47
N ASN A 137 14.97 -15.98 -26.38
CA ASN A 137 16.26 -15.88 -27.07
C ASN A 137 16.31 -16.68 -28.38
N VAL A 138 15.20 -17.29 -28.80
CA VAL A 138 15.12 -18.07 -30.03
C VAL A 138 14.87 -17.11 -31.21
N PRO A 139 15.60 -17.23 -32.34
CA PRO A 139 15.27 -16.52 -33.57
C PRO A 139 13.85 -16.84 -34.04
N MET A 140 13.11 -15.83 -34.50
CA MET A 140 11.71 -15.97 -34.93
C MET A 140 11.55 -17.04 -36.02
N ILE A 141 12.49 -17.16 -36.95
CA ILE A 141 12.48 -18.21 -38.00
C ILE A 141 12.46 -19.64 -37.43
N LEU A 142 13.24 -19.89 -36.37
CA LEU A 142 13.30 -21.20 -35.71
C LEU A 142 12.06 -21.42 -34.84
N PHE A 143 11.59 -20.34 -34.19
CA PHE A 143 10.35 -20.37 -33.43
C PHE A 143 9.18 -20.77 -34.33
N LYS A 144 9.00 -20.09 -35.48
CA LYS A 144 7.95 -20.40 -36.46
C LYS A 144 7.94 -21.87 -36.86
N ALA A 145 9.12 -22.39 -37.24
CA ALA A 145 9.28 -23.78 -37.65
C ALA A 145 8.89 -24.78 -36.55
N PHE A 146 9.25 -24.49 -35.30
CA PHE A 146 8.97 -25.39 -34.18
C PHE A 146 7.51 -25.30 -33.69
N THR A 147 6.88 -24.13 -33.77
CA THR A 147 5.52 -23.90 -33.25
C THR A 147 4.42 -24.07 -34.29
N GLY A 148 4.77 -24.40 -35.55
CA GLY A 148 3.81 -24.61 -36.63
C GLY A 148 3.21 -23.32 -37.23
N ILE A 149 3.91 -22.20 -37.09
CA ILE A 149 3.57 -20.93 -37.76
C ILE A 149 4.09 -21.00 -39.20
N SER A 150 3.30 -20.56 -40.17
CA SER A 150 3.76 -20.57 -41.57
C SER A 150 4.94 -19.62 -41.76
N LYS A 151 5.87 -19.95 -42.67
CA LYS A 151 7.03 -19.07 -42.96
C LYS A 151 6.58 -17.69 -43.40
N ASP A 152 5.54 -17.65 -44.24
CA ASP A 152 4.98 -16.43 -44.84
C ASP A 152 4.00 -15.70 -43.91
N GLU A 153 3.74 -16.24 -42.71
CA GLU A 153 2.82 -15.63 -41.75
C GLU A 153 3.43 -14.36 -41.13
N ASP A 154 2.67 -13.27 -41.21
CA ASP A 154 3.04 -11.99 -40.59
C ASP A 154 2.69 -12.00 -39.09
N VAL A 155 3.70 -12.35 -38.30
CA VAL A 155 3.62 -12.37 -36.83
C VAL A 155 3.31 -10.99 -36.25
N ALA A 156 3.79 -9.91 -36.88
CA ALA A 156 3.50 -8.56 -36.40
C ALA A 156 2.01 -8.23 -36.57
N LYS A 157 1.42 -8.59 -37.71
CA LYS A 157 -0.02 -8.45 -37.96
C LYS A 157 -0.85 -9.23 -36.93
N ASN A 158 -0.45 -10.46 -36.60
CA ASN A 158 -1.11 -11.25 -35.55
C ASN A 158 -1.05 -10.55 -34.20
N LEU A 159 0.14 -10.10 -33.77
CA LEU A 159 0.30 -9.37 -32.52
C LEU A 159 -0.55 -8.10 -32.47
N TYR A 160 -0.57 -7.31 -33.55
CA TYR A 160 -1.38 -6.10 -33.63
C TYR A 160 -2.89 -6.37 -33.62
N SER A 161 -3.35 -7.56 -33.98
CA SER A 161 -4.77 -7.92 -33.92
C SER A 161 -5.33 -7.89 -32.48
N TYR A 162 -4.46 -8.06 -31.49
CA TYR A 162 -4.80 -7.99 -30.06
C TYR A 162 -4.74 -6.56 -29.49
N LEU A 163 -4.29 -5.58 -30.29
CA LEU A 163 -4.14 -4.18 -29.90
C LEU A 163 -5.20 -3.29 -30.57
N HIS A 164 -5.12 -1.99 -30.31
CA HIS A 164 -5.89 -0.99 -31.04
C HIS A 164 -5.42 -0.91 -32.50
N LYS A 165 -6.36 -0.67 -33.42
CA LYS A 165 -6.01 -0.39 -34.81
C LYS A 165 -5.34 1.00 -34.90
N PRO A 166 -4.16 1.11 -35.53
CA PRO A 166 -3.53 2.41 -35.79
C PRO A 166 -4.39 3.23 -36.77
N PRO A 167 -4.46 4.57 -36.67
CA PRO A 167 -5.01 5.39 -37.73
C PRO A 167 -4.14 5.34 -39.00
N SER A 168 -4.71 5.75 -40.14
CA SER A 168 -4.13 5.56 -41.47
C SER A 168 -2.82 6.31 -41.73
N ASP A 169 -2.49 7.30 -40.90
CA ASP A 169 -1.30 8.15 -40.98
C ASP A 169 -0.08 7.54 -40.29
N ILE A 170 -0.23 6.45 -39.53
CA ILE A 170 0.88 5.79 -38.86
C ILE A 170 1.60 4.86 -39.85
N PRO A 171 2.91 5.06 -40.07
CA PRO A 171 3.67 4.18 -40.95
C PRO A 171 3.78 2.76 -40.38
N PRO A 172 3.81 1.73 -41.23
CA PRO A 172 4.04 0.36 -40.80
C PRO A 172 5.41 0.25 -40.12
N LEU A 173 5.57 -0.76 -39.26
CA LEU A 173 6.82 -0.96 -38.55
C LEU A 173 7.92 -1.45 -39.50
N GLU A 174 8.91 -0.59 -39.74
CA GLU A 174 10.07 -0.91 -40.56
C GLU A 174 11.14 -1.74 -39.81
N ASN A 175 11.96 -2.45 -40.58
CA ASN A 175 13.13 -3.20 -40.10
C ASN A 175 12.81 -4.36 -39.14
N ILE A 176 11.66 -5.02 -39.29
CA ILE A 176 11.42 -6.33 -38.66
C ILE A 176 11.90 -7.44 -39.60
N ASN A 177 12.62 -8.42 -39.04
CA ASN A 177 12.98 -9.63 -39.77
C ASN A 177 12.95 -10.86 -38.85
N ASP A 178 12.85 -12.04 -39.47
CA ASP A 178 12.73 -13.31 -38.74
C ASP A 178 14.05 -13.79 -38.09
N TYR A 179 15.17 -13.10 -38.32
CA TYR A 179 16.44 -13.37 -37.63
C TYR A 179 16.50 -12.76 -36.23
N MET A 180 15.59 -11.84 -35.92
CA MET A 180 15.45 -11.29 -34.57
C MET A 180 14.98 -12.36 -33.59
N THR A 181 15.38 -12.21 -32.33
CA THR A 181 14.86 -13.07 -31.27
C THR A 181 13.39 -12.77 -30.99
N VAL A 182 12.62 -13.76 -30.54
CA VAL A 182 11.19 -13.60 -30.20
C VAL A 182 10.97 -12.43 -29.22
N SER A 183 11.83 -12.32 -28.20
CA SER A 183 11.73 -11.23 -27.20
C SER A 183 11.95 -9.85 -27.83
N TYR A 184 12.98 -9.70 -28.65
CA TYR A 184 13.29 -8.43 -29.31
C TYR A 184 12.24 -8.06 -30.36
N PHE A 185 11.75 -9.04 -31.12
CA PHE A 185 10.67 -8.87 -32.09
C PHE A 185 9.42 -8.30 -31.40
N ARG A 186 8.95 -8.94 -30.31
CA ARG A 186 7.80 -8.46 -29.54
C ARG A 186 8.03 -7.07 -28.96
N GLN A 187 9.23 -6.80 -28.45
CA GLN A 187 9.59 -5.49 -27.93
C GLN A 187 9.50 -4.40 -29.00
N ARG A 188 9.93 -4.68 -30.24
CA ARG A 188 9.81 -3.75 -31.37
C ARG A 188 8.36 -3.46 -31.73
N CYS A 189 7.52 -4.50 -31.86
CA CYS A 189 6.08 -4.32 -32.09
C CYS A 189 5.43 -3.47 -30.99
N LEU A 190 5.77 -3.74 -29.74
CA LEU A 190 5.24 -3.00 -28.61
C LEU A 190 5.74 -1.55 -28.56
N SER A 191 7.01 -1.30 -28.89
CA SER A 191 7.58 0.05 -28.91
C SER A 191 6.90 0.91 -29.97
N HIS A 192 6.66 0.34 -31.16
CA HIS A 192 5.89 1.01 -32.22
C HIS A 192 4.47 1.32 -31.76
N TYR A 193 3.78 0.34 -31.15
CA TYR A 193 2.45 0.55 -30.59
C TYR A 193 2.41 1.71 -29.57
N LEU A 194 3.33 1.70 -28.62
CA LEU A 194 3.41 2.73 -27.58
C LEU A 194 3.73 4.10 -28.17
N GLN A 195 4.62 4.18 -29.17
CA GLN A 195 5.00 5.44 -29.79
C GLN A 195 3.79 6.17 -30.39
N TRP A 196 2.97 5.44 -31.15
CA TRP A 196 1.80 6.04 -31.80
C TRP A 196 0.63 6.23 -30.84
N ARG A 197 0.35 5.25 -29.98
CA ARG A 197 -0.83 5.31 -29.08
C ARG A 197 -0.70 6.45 -28.07
N PHE A 198 0.53 6.75 -27.65
CA PHE A 198 0.83 7.83 -26.73
C PHE A 198 1.25 9.15 -27.42
N GLN A 199 1.22 9.22 -28.76
CA GLN A 199 1.60 10.39 -29.56
C GLN A 199 2.98 10.96 -29.15
N LEU A 200 3.95 10.07 -28.94
CA LEU A 200 5.26 10.40 -28.39
C LEU A 200 6.24 10.86 -29.47
N SER A 201 5.90 11.92 -30.22
CA SER A 201 6.75 12.44 -31.32
C SER A 201 8.12 12.96 -30.84
N ASN A 202 8.21 13.51 -29.62
CA ASN A 202 9.43 14.12 -29.07
C ASN A 202 10.12 13.29 -27.97
N THR A 203 9.73 12.03 -27.76
CA THR A 203 10.29 11.22 -26.66
C THR A 203 11.48 10.41 -27.16
N SER A 204 12.59 10.38 -26.42
CA SER A 204 13.74 9.59 -26.84
C SER A 204 13.37 8.11 -26.99
N GLU A 205 13.71 7.53 -28.14
CA GLU A 205 13.48 6.12 -28.47
C GLU A 205 13.94 5.18 -27.33
N LYS A 206 15.02 5.57 -26.65
CA LYS A 206 15.53 4.91 -25.43
C LYS A 206 14.48 4.76 -24.33
N LYS A 207 13.71 5.80 -24.02
CA LYS A 207 12.65 5.75 -22.98
C LYS A 207 11.53 4.80 -23.39
N ILE A 208 11.12 4.83 -24.66
CA ILE A 208 10.09 3.93 -25.20
C ILE A 208 10.56 2.49 -25.08
N ASN A 209 11.79 2.21 -25.52
CA ASN A 209 12.39 0.88 -25.43
C ASN A 209 12.48 0.38 -23.99
N ILE A 210 12.81 1.24 -23.01
CA ILE A 210 12.81 0.87 -21.59
C ILE A 210 11.41 0.46 -21.13
N VAL A 211 10.37 1.23 -21.45
CA VAL A 211 8.99 0.89 -21.05
C VAL A 211 8.53 -0.39 -21.74
N ALA A 212 8.76 -0.53 -23.05
CA ALA A 212 8.44 -1.74 -23.80
C ALA A 212 9.15 -2.97 -23.23
N SER A 213 10.42 -2.84 -22.83
CA SER A 213 11.16 -3.93 -22.19
C SER A 213 10.57 -4.39 -20.85
N ARG A 214 9.94 -3.48 -20.09
CA ARG A 214 9.26 -3.80 -18.82
C ARG A 214 7.91 -4.47 -19.06
N LEU A 215 7.28 -4.18 -20.20
CA LEU A 215 6.00 -4.73 -20.61
C LEU A 215 6.13 -5.99 -21.49
N LYS A 216 7.34 -6.38 -21.90
CA LYS A 216 7.57 -7.50 -22.83
C LYS A 216 7.01 -8.84 -22.33
N ASN A 217 6.87 -9.01 -21.02
CA ASN A 217 6.30 -10.23 -20.43
C ASN A 217 4.79 -10.12 -20.14
N LYS A 218 4.11 -9.10 -20.67
CA LYS A 218 2.65 -9.02 -20.69
C LYS A 218 2.10 -9.46 -22.04
N THR A 219 0.85 -9.92 -22.03
CA THR A 219 0.06 -10.13 -23.25
C THR A 219 -0.32 -8.78 -23.84
N PHE A 220 -0.42 -8.72 -25.16
CA PHE A 220 -0.85 -7.52 -25.89
C PHE A 220 -2.32 -7.21 -25.55
N SER A 221 -3.14 -8.25 -25.40
CA SER A 221 -4.52 -8.13 -24.92
C SER A 221 -4.61 -7.47 -23.54
N SER A 222 -3.74 -7.84 -22.59
CA SER A 222 -3.71 -7.23 -21.26
C SER A 222 -3.27 -5.78 -21.28
N ILE A 223 -2.33 -5.44 -22.17
CA ILE A 223 -1.87 -4.05 -22.36
C ILE A 223 -3.01 -3.20 -22.91
N LYS A 224 -3.72 -3.71 -23.93
CA LYS A 224 -4.90 -3.04 -24.50
C LYS A 224 -5.98 -2.84 -23.43
N TYR A 225 -6.39 -3.91 -22.78
CA TYR A 225 -7.42 -3.86 -21.75
C TYR A 225 -7.04 -2.90 -20.61
N SER A 226 -5.80 -2.96 -20.12
CA SER A 226 -5.33 -2.05 -19.06
C SER A 226 -5.35 -0.60 -19.51
N PHE A 227 -5.06 -0.33 -20.78
CA PHE A 227 -5.18 1.00 -21.35
C PHE A 227 -6.64 1.45 -21.37
N ASP A 228 -7.54 0.61 -21.85
CA ASP A 228 -8.98 0.94 -22.00
C ASP A 228 -9.60 1.23 -20.64
N VAL A 229 -9.31 0.42 -19.63
CA VAL A 229 -9.79 0.66 -18.26
C VAL A 229 -9.24 1.97 -17.69
N LEU A 230 -7.96 2.28 -17.90
CA LEU A 230 -7.39 3.53 -17.38
C LEU A 230 -7.95 4.76 -18.12
N HIS A 231 -8.08 4.68 -19.44
CA HIS A 231 -8.42 5.81 -20.29
C HIS A 231 -9.93 6.04 -20.38
N GLU A 232 -10.70 4.98 -20.64
CA GLU A 232 -12.14 5.05 -20.86
C GLU A 232 -12.92 5.02 -19.55
N ASP A 233 -12.65 4.04 -18.68
CA ASP A 233 -13.38 3.92 -17.39
C ASP A 233 -12.81 4.90 -16.35
N GLY A 234 -11.48 4.94 -16.21
CA GLY A 234 -10.77 5.79 -15.26
C GLY A 234 -10.63 7.26 -15.70
N LYS A 235 -11.05 7.59 -16.93
CA LYS A 235 -10.95 8.94 -17.53
C LYS A 235 -9.54 9.54 -17.45
N MET A 236 -8.50 8.70 -17.44
CA MET A 236 -7.12 9.17 -17.31
C MET A 236 -6.59 9.67 -18.67
N PRO A 237 -6.05 10.89 -18.73
CA PRO A 237 -5.36 11.37 -19.93
C PRO A 237 -4.19 10.47 -20.32
N ILE A 238 -4.01 10.27 -21.62
CA ILE A 238 -2.97 9.42 -22.21
C ILE A 238 -1.58 9.78 -21.68
N GLN A 239 -1.27 11.08 -21.55
CA GLN A 239 0.03 11.54 -21.03
C GLN A 239 0.27 11.12 -19.58
N LYS A 240 -0.78 11.03 -18.75
CA LYS A 240 -0.67 10.59 -17.35
C LYS A 240 -0.46 9.08 -17.24
N ILE A 241 -1.15 8.29 -18.06
CA ILE A 241 -0.92 6.84 -18.17
C ILE A 241 0.56 6.56 -18.47
N TRP A 242 1.15 7.32 -19.39
CA TRP A 242 2.57 7.24 -19.71
C TRP A 242 3.46 7.68 -18.55
N LYS A 243 3.25 8.91 -18.04
CA LYS A 243 4.07 9.53 -16.99
C LYS A 243 4.19 8.64 -15.75
N TYR A 244 3.10 8.00 -15.34
CA TYR A 244 3.06 7.16 -14.14
C TYR A 244 3.25 5.66 -14.41
N SER A 245 3.53 5.27 -15.66
CA SER A 245 3.81 3.87 -16.03
C SER A 245 2.73 2.87 -15.58
N CYS A 246 1.46 3.29 -15.58
CA CYS A 246 0.36 2.52 -14.98
C CYS A 246 0.12 1.15 -15.64
N LEU A 247 0.54 0.96 -16.90
CA LEU A 247 0.38 -0.30 -17.63
C LEU A 247 1.20 -1.47 -17.06
N GLN A 248 2.20 -1.22 -16.21
CA GLN A 248 3.13 -2.27 -15.75
C GLN A 248 2.55 -3.23 -14.71
N LYS A 249 1.60 -2.79 -13.87
CA LYS A 249 1.32 -3.49 -12.60
C LYS A 249 -0.01 -4.20 -12.50
N SER A 250 -0.97 -3.88 -13.36
CA SER A 250 -2.33 -4.37 -13.18
C SER A 250 -2.55 -5.71 -13.88
N SER A 251 -3.16 -6.67 -13.16
CA SER A 251 -3.94 -7.72 -13.79
C SER A 251 -5.22 -7.09 -14.35
N GLU A 252 -5.84 -7.72 -15.35
CA GLU A 252 -7.01 -7.17 -16.05
C GLU A 252 -8.20 -6.99 -15.09
N ASN A 253 -8.48 -7.96 -14.23
CA ASN A 253 -9.62 -7.88 -13.31
C ASN A 253 -9.37 -6.91 -12.15
N ASP A 254 -8.14 -6.82 -11.65
CA ASP A 254 -7.86 -6.04 -10.45
C ASP A 254 -7.96 -4.53 -10.70
N LEU A 255 -7.71 -4.07 -11.92
CA LEU A 255 -7.64 -2.65 -12.22
C LEU A 255 -9.00 -1.96 -12.08
N LYS A 256 -10.06 -2.57 -12.62
CA LYS A 256 -11.43 -2.01 -12.52
C LYS A 256 -11.88 -1.93 -11.06
N ILE A 257 -11.63 -3.01 -10.31
CA ILE A 257 -11.97 -3.09 -8.89
C ILE A 257 -11.19 -2.02 -8.13
N LEU A 258 -9.89 -1.88 -8.38
CA LEU A 258 -9.04 -0.87 -7.75
C LEU A 258 -9.57 0.55 -7.98
N LEU A 259 -9.93 0.91 -9.21
CA LEU A 259 -10.48 2.23 -9.53
C LEU A 259 -11.78 2.50 -8.76
N ASN A 260 -12.65 1.49 -8.63
CA ASN A 260 -13.91 1.60 -7.89
C ASN A 260 -13.70 1.71 -6.37
N GLU A 261 -12.79 0.91 -5.81
CA GLU A 261 -12.48 0.94 -4.38
C GLU A 261 -11.88 2.29 -3.98
N ILE A 262 -10.97 2.86 -4.77
CA ILE A 262 -10.39 4.18 -4.51
C ILE A 262 -11.47 5.26 -4.43
N ARG A 263 -12.41 5.24 -5.36
CA ARG A 263 -13.54 6.18 -5.36
C ARG A 263 -14.40 6.01 -4.09
N THR A 264 -14.60 4.77 -3.65
CA THR A 264 -15.39 4.46 -2.45
C THR A 264 -14.69 4.92 -1.17
N ILE A 265 -13.36 4.76 -1.09
CA ILE A 265 -12.57 5.07 0.12
C ILE A 265 -12.31 6.57 0.26
N CYS A 266 -11.87 7.23 -0.81
CA CYS A 266 -11.37 8.60 -0.75
C CYS A 266 -12.32 9.66 -1.31
N ASP A 267 -13.41 9.24 -1.97
CA ASP A 267 -14.35 10.13 -2.66
C ASP A 267 -13.67 11.08 -3.67
N ILE A 268 -12.61 10.59 -4.31
CA ILE A 268 -11.88 11.28 -5.37
C ILE A 268 -11.56 10.29 -6.49
N SER A 269 -11.36 10.81 -7.70
CA SER A 269 -10.94 9.98 -8.82
C SER A 269 -9.50 9.48 -8.63
N PHE A 270 -9.16 8.34 -9.25
CA PHE A 270 -7.78 7.84 -9.26
C PHE A 270 -6.81 8.87 -9.88
N VAL A 271 -7.29 9.67 -10.85
CA VAL A 271 -6.49 10.71 -11.49
C VAL A 271 -6.13 11.81 -10.52
N GLU A 272 -7.10 12.32 -9.75
CA GLU A 272 -6.86 13.32 -8.69
C GLU A 272 -5.92 12.76 -7.61
N LEU A 273 -6.11 11.50 -7.24
CA LEU A 273 -5.25 10.83 -6.27
C LEU A 273 -3.78 10.82 -6.72
N LEU A 274 -3.52 10.51 -7.99
CA LEU A 274 -2.16 10.52 -8.55
C LEU A 274 -1.57 11.94 -8.72
N GLU A 275 -2.40 12.98 -8.76
CA GLU A 275 -1.93 14.37 -8.73
C GLU A 275 -1.47 14.77 -7.33
N ILE A 276 -2.16 14.30 -6.29
CA ILE A 276 -1.76 14.51 -4.89
C ILE A 276 -0.42 13.81 -4.63
N ASP A 277 -0.30 12.55 -5.03
CA ASP A 277 0.96 11.82 -4.95
C ASP A 277 1.12 10.78 -6.07
N PRO A 278 2.06 11.00 -7.02
CA PRO A 278 2.39 10.05 -8.06
C PRO A 278 2.76 8.66 -7.55
N ALA A 279 3.29 8.50 -6.34
CA ALA A 279 3.68 7.19 -5.81
C ALA A 279 2.50 6.22 -5.67
N LEU A 280 1.26 6.73 -5.62
CA LEU A 280 0.03 5.96 -5.47
C LEU A 280 -0.26 5.05 -6.68
N HIS A 281 0.40 5.24 -7.83
CA HIS A 281 0.33 4.26 -8.93
C HIS A 281 0.87 2.87 -8.54
N LYS A 282 1.60 2.77 -7.42
CA LYS A 282 2.20 1.53 -6.91
C LYS A 282 1.26 0.71 -6.03
N MET A 283 0.06 1.21 -5.73
CA MET A 283 -0.92 0.50 -4.89
C MET A 283 -1.25 -0.88 -5.46
N ARG A 284 -1.56 -1.80 -4.54
CA ARG A 284 -1.99 -3.17 -4.86
C ARG A 284 -3.43 -3.35 -4.41
N LEU A 285 -4.25 -3.99 -5.24
CA LEU A 285 -5.67 -4.20 -4.92
C LEU A 285 -5.86 -4.89 -3.57
N LYS A 286 -5.14 -5.99 -3.33
CA LYS A 286 -5.20 -6.74 -2.07
C LYS A 286 -4.99 -5.83 -0.85
N ASN A 287 -3.97 -4.98 -0.90
CA ASN A 287 -3.66 -4.05 0.19
C ASN A 287 -4.78 -3.03 0.39
N VAL A 288 -5.31 -2.46 -0.69
CA VAL A 288 -6.40 -1.48 -0.62
C VAL A 288 -7.67 -2.10 -0.02
N ILE A 289 -8.02 -3.33 -0.40
CA ILE A 289 -9.19 -4.03 0.14
C ILE A 289 -9.01 -4.33 1.64
N CYS A 290 -7.85 -4.85 2.05
CA CYS A 290 -7.57 -5.12 3.46
C CYS A 290 -7.57 -3.82 4.29
N LEU A 291 -6.84 -2.80 3.82
CA LEU A 291 -6.77 -1.51 4.50
C LEU A 291 -8.14 -0.85 4.62
N LYS A 292 -9.00 -0.92 3.60
CA LYS A 292 -10.36 -0.38 3.68
C LYS A 292 -11.10 -0.91 4.91
N LYS A 293 -11.03 -2.22 5.16
CA LYS A 293 -11.66 -2.84 6.34
C LYS A 293 -11.06 -2.29 7.63
N CYS A 294 -9.73 -2.24 7.73
CA CYS A 294 -9.06 -1.70 8.92
C CYS A 294 -9.42 -0.22 9.17
N LEU A 295 -9.48 0.60 8.11
CA LEU A 295 -9.84 2.00 8.20
C LEU A 295 -11.29 2.18 8.70
N GLU A 296 -12.22 1.35 8.22
CA GLU A 296 -13.61 1.32 8.67
C GLU A 296 -13.73 0.85 10.13
N GLU A 297 -13.07 -0.24 10.51
CA GLU A 297 -13.06 -0.79 11.88
C GLU A 297 -12.55 0.22 12.92
N HIS A 298 -11.57 1.04 12.53
CA HIS A 298 -11.02 2.09 13.39
C HIS A 298 -11.70 3.46 13.25
N ASN A 299 -12.84 3.54 12.55
CA ASN A 299 -13.62 4.76 12.35
C ASN A 299 -12.80 5.92 11.76
N ILE A 300 -11.90 5.61 10.81
CA ILE A 300 -11.12 6.63 10.12
C ILE A 300 -11.99 7.28 9.05
N GLU A 301 -12.16 8.59 9.17
CA GLU A 301 -12.99 9.38 8.26
C GLU A 301 -12.33 9.51 6.89
N ARG A 302 -13.16 9.57 5.84
CA ARG A 302 -12.68 9.76 4.45
C ARG A 302 -11.84 11.04 4.28
N GLU A 303 -12.19 12.10 5.03
CA GLU A 303 -11.42 13.35 5.05
C GLU A 303 -9.98 13.14 5.56
N GLN A 304 -9.79 12.28 6.57
CA GLN A 304 -8.47 11.95 7.10
C GLN A 304 -7.62 11.22 6.03
N ILE A 305 -8.24 10.28 5.32
CA ILE A 305 -7.59 9.54 4.22
C ILE A 305 -7.22 10.49 3.09
N LYS A 306 -8.12 11.40 2.70
CA LYS A 306 -7.86 12.40 1.66
C LYS A 306 -6.69 13.33 2.01
N ASN A 307 -6.52 13.66 3.30
CA ASN A 307 -5.39 14.47 3.77
C ASN A 307 -4.06 13.70 3.80
N CYS A 308 -4.09 12.36 3.76
CA CYS A 308 -2.92 11.50 3.72
C CYS A 308 -3.13 10.24 2.88
N PRO A 309 -3.27 10.34 1.54
CA PRO A 309 -3.63 9.18 0.73
C PRO A 309 -2.52 8.14 0.62
N LYS A 310 -1.28 8.52 0.97
CA LYS A 310 -0.12 7.62 1.12
C LYS A 310 -0.38 6.42 2.02
N ILE A 311 -1.34 6.51 2.95
CA ILE A 311 -1.75 5.37 3.79
C ILE A 311 -2.14 4.14 2.95
N LEU A 312 -2.68 4.35 1.75
CA LEU A 312 -3.12 3.28 0.85
C LEU A 312 -1.96 2.47 0.24
N LEU A 313 -0.71 2.89 0.45
CA LEU A 313 0.48 2.14 0.02
C LEU A 313 0.93 1.09 1.03
N LEU A 314 0.42 1.15 2.25
CA LEU A 314 0.79 0.23 3.31
C LEU A 314 0.14 -1.14 3.10
N ASP A 315 0.61 -2.12 3.86
CA ASP A 315 -0.17 -3.32 4.10
C ASP A 315 -0.89 -3.25 5.46
N GLU A 316 -1.72 -4.24 5.71
CA GLU A 316 -2.52 -4.35 6.93
C GLU A 316 -1.65 -4.48 8.20
N ILE A 317 -0.52 -5.18 8.11
CA ILE A 317 0.35 -5.44 9.25
C ILE A 317 1.05 -4.16 9.69
N ASP A 318 1.62 -3.44 8.73
CA ASP A 318 2.26 -2.15 8.95
C ASP A 318 1.23 -1.13 9.47
N PHE A 319 0.00 -1.16 8.92
CA PHE A 319 -1.09 -0.32 9.39
C PHE A 319 -1.40 -0.54 10.87
N LEU A 320 -1.68 -1.78 11.27
CA LEU A 320 -2.07 -2.12 12.64
C LEU A 320 -0.94 -1.86 13.63
N LYS A 321 0.31 -2.15 13.27
CA LYS A 321 1.48 -1.90 14.10
C LYS A 321 1.58 -0.43 14.49
N GLU A 322 1.56 0.47 13.51
CA GLU A 322 1.69 1.90 13.73
C GLU A 322 0.43 2.49 14.39
N TRP A 323 -0.77 1.96 14.09
CA TRP A 323 -2.02 2.41 14.71
C TRP A 323 -2.05 2.10 16.21
N ASN A 324 -1.54 0.93 16.61
CA ASN A 324 -1.40 0.55 18.02
C ASN A 324 -0.46 1.49 18.78
N LEU A 325 0.61 1.98 18.15
CA LEU A 325 1.53 2.94 18.78
C LEU A 325 0.84 4.28 19.09
N ILE A 326 -0.01 4.78 18.18
CA ILE A 326 -0.75 6.03 18.40
C ILE A 326 -1.82 5.87 19.47
N THR A 327 -2.57 4.77 19.43
CA THR A 327 -3.69 4.52 20.34
C THR A 327 -3.26 4.23 21.78
N THR A 328 -2.06 3.65 21.97
CA THR A 328 -1.47 3.39 23.29
C THR A 328 -0.82 4.64 23.90
N SER A 329 -0.34 5.59 23.08
CA SER A 329 0.27 6.83 23.57
C SER A 329 -0.78 7.82 24.09
N PRO A 330 -0.78 8.18 25.40
CA PRO A 330 -1.77 9.10 25.96
C PRO A 330 -1.78 10.47 25.27
N LYS A 331 -0.60 10.97 24.89
CA LYS A 331 -0.44 12.27 24.21
C LYS A 331 -0.92 12.27 22.77
N LEU A 332 -0.84 11.13 22.07
CA LEU A 332 -1.26 11.06 20.66
C LEU A 332 -2.72 10.64 20.50
N LYS A 333 -3.27 9.89 21.47
CA LYS A 333 -4.64 9.40 21.47
C LYS A 333 -5.69 10.51 21.29
N VAL A 334 -5.40 11.72 21.78
CA VAL A 334 -6.31 12.88 21.66
C VAL A 334 -6.47 13.36 20.22
N PHE A 335 -5.53 13.01 19.35
CA PHE A 335 -5.54 13.39 17.95
C PHE A 335 -6.17 12.33 17.04
N LEU A 336 -6.70 11.22 17.58
CA LEU A 336 -7.31 10.16 16.75
C LEU A 336 -8.42 10.68 15.83
N LYS A 337 -9.19 11.67 16.30
CA LYS A 337 -10.24 12.32 15.51
C LYS A 337 -9.76 13.51 14.68
N HIS A 338 -8.46 13.83 14.69
CA HIS A 338 -7.92 14.98 13.98
C HIS A 338 -7.76 14.69 12.47
N PRO A 339 -8.06 15.64 11.56
CA PRO A 339 -7.96 15.43 10.10
C PRO A 339 -6.57 15.01 9.62
N LEU A 340 -5.52 15.41 10.36
CA LEU A 340 -4.13 15.14 10.03
C LEU A 340 -3.52 13.96 10.78
N VAL A 341 -4.30 13.16 11.52
CA VAL A 341 -3.76 12.04 12.32
C VAL A 341 -2.94 11.05 11.48
N LEU A 342 -3.41 10.75 10.26
CA LEU A 342 -2.72 9.83 9.37
C LEU A 342 -1.36 10.36 8.90
N ARG A 343 -1.11 11.68 8.97
CA ARG A 343 0.22 12.23 8.68
C ARG A 343 1.22 11.98 9.80
N ILE A 344 0.75 11.97 11.06
CA ILE A 344 1.57 11.56 12.20
C ILE A 344 1.93 10.10 12.07
N PHE A 345 0.92 9.28 11.79
CA PHE A 345 1.07 7.87 11.51
C PHE A 345 2.20 7.62 10.49
N MET A 346 2.17 8.30 9.35
CA MET A 346 3.18 8.10 8.29
C MET A 346 4.58 8.63 8.66
N GLN A 347 4.74 9.34 9.78
CA GLN A 347 5.99 9.97 10.19
C GLN A 347 6.40 9.59 11.63
N ASN A 348 5.96 8.43 12.12
CA ASN A 348 6.04 8.06 13.53
C ASN A 348 7.44 8.22 14.14
N ASP A 349 8.51 7.70 13.51
CA ASP A 349 9.89 7.84 14.01
C ASP A 349 10.29 9.30 14.24
N ARG A 350 9.93 10.16 13.28
CA ARG A 350 10.20 11.59 13.34
C ARG A 350 9.37 12.26 14.43
N ILE A 351 8.11 11.85 14.59
CA ILE A 351 7.25 12.36 15.65
C ILE A 351 7.80 11.98 17.02
N ASN A 352 8.21 10.74 17.22
CA ASN A 352 8.78 10.27 18.49
C ASN A 352 10.06 11.04 18.83
N ASN A 353 10.98 11.23 17.88
CA ASN A 353 12.18 12.03 18.10
C ASN A 353 11.84 13.48 18.49
N ARG A 354 10.80 14.06 17.89
CA ARG A 354 10.33 15.41 18.24
C ARG A 354 9.68 15.46 19.61
N LEU A 355 8.91 14.46 19.98
CA LEU A 355 8.30 14.36 21.31
C LEU A 355 9.36 14.22 22.40
N GLU A 356 10.39 13.40 22.17
CA GLU A 356 11.55 13.27 23.07
C GLU A 356 12.31 14.59 23.19
N TYR A 357 12.53 15.30 22.08
CA TYR A 357 13.16 16.61 22.09
C TYR A 357 12.34 17.67 22.84
N LEU A 358 11.02 17.70 22.64
CA LEU A 358 10.12 18.58 23.41
C LEU A 358 10.14 18.24 24.90
N ARG A 359 10.24 16.94 25.26
CA ARG A 359 10.38 16.51 26.64
C ARG A 359 11.70 17.00 27.25
N TYR A 360 12.80 16.91 26.50
CA TYR A 360 14.11 17.43 26.94
C TYR A 360 14.06 18.95 27.21
N LEU A 361 13.30 19.70 26.41
CA LEU A 361 13.08 21.14 26.61
C LEU A 361 12.02 21.47 27.67
N ASN A 362 11.46 20.47 28.36
CA ASN A 362 10.33 20.62 29.29
C ASN A 362 9.10 21.31 28.68
N VAL A 363 8.91 21.21 27.35
CA VAL A 363 7.73 21.74 26.67
C VAL A 363 6.61 20.71 26.76
N SER A 364 5.60 21.02 27.58
CA SER A 364 4.40 20.19 27.74
C SER A 364 3.43 20.31 26.54
N HIS A 365 3.43 21.45 25.85
CA HIS A 365 2.49 21.75 24.77
C HIS A 365 2.85 21.05 23.45
N VAL A 366 2.22 19.92 23.17
CA VAL A 366 2.38 19.19 21.91
C VAL A 366 1.32 19.59 20.90
N ASN A 367 1.70 20.41 19.90
CA ASN A 367 0.81 20.75 18.78
C ASN A 367 1.12 19.86 17.56
N MET A 368 0.07 19.22 17.00
CA MET A 368 0.11 18.42 15.77
C MET A 368 0.84 19.10 14.61
N ASP A 369 0.63 20.41 14.44
CA ASP A 369 1.26 21.15 13.36
C ASP A 369 2.77 21.19 13.49
N TYR A 370 3.28 21.35 14.71
CA TYR A 370 4.71 21.38 14.96
C TYR A 370 5.31 20.01 14.69
N LEU A 371 4.60 18.98 15.10
CA LEU A 371 5.00 17.59 14.88
C LEU A 371 5.06 17.24 13.38
N ILE A 372 4.17 17.75 12.53
CA ILE A 372 4.12 17.39 11.10
C ILE A 372 4.97 18.32 10.21
N LYS A 373 5.31 19.53 10.68
CA LYS A 373 6.07 20.56 9.95
C LYS A 373 7.44 20.10 9.44
N THR A 374 8.06 20.82 8.51
CA THR A 374 9.45 20.57 8.06
C THR A 374 10.45 20.71 9.23
N PRO A 375 11.69 20.20 9.13
CA PRO A 375 12.69 20.34 10.19
C PRO A 375 12.92 21.82 10.54
N ASP A 376 13.14 22.65 9.52
CA ASP A 376 13.39 24.09 9.66
C ASP A 376 12.21 24.83 10.30
N ASP A 377 10.98 24.49 9.89
CA ASP A 377 9.77 25.06 10.49
C ASP A 377 9.60 24.67 11.96
N PHE A 378 9.93 23.43 12.31
CA PHE A 378 9.88 22.96 13.68
C PHE A 378 10.91 23.69 14.54
N GLU A 379 12.15 23.80 14.08
CA GLU A 379 13.20 24.52 14.79
C GLU A 379 12.85 26.01 14.97
N ARG A 380 12.32 26.66 13.93
CA ARG A 380 11.81 28.05 14.03
C ARG A 380 10.70 28.17 15.07
N CYS A 381 9.76 27.23 15.12
CA CYS A 381 8.71 27.22 16.15
C CYS A 381 9.32 27.11 17.55
N ILE A 382 10.29 26.20 17.76
CA ILE A 382 10.95 26.05 19.07
C ILE A 382 11.67 27.34 19.47
N LYS A 383 12.47 27.92 18.57
CA LYS A 383 13.21 29.17 18.82
C LYS A 383 12.31 30.36 19.15
N SER A 384 11.09 30.39 18.61
CA SER A 384 10.16 31.48 18.87
C SER A 384 9.61 31.48 20.30
N GLY A 385 9.68 30.36 21.04
CA GLY A 385 9.11 30.22 22.39
C GLY A 385 7.58 30.34 22.48
N ILE A 386 6.88 30.66 21.39
CA ILE A 386 5.44 30.90 21.38
C ILE A 386 4.70 29.60 21.01
N PHE A 387 4.32 28.85 22.03
CA PHE A 387 3.52 27.62 21.87
C PHE A 387 2.02 27.94 21.93
N LYS A 388 1.42 28.22 20.77
CA LYS A 388 -0.03 28.42 20.62
C LYS A 388 -0.62 27.42 19.63
N TYR A 389 -1.74 26.79 19.97
CA TYR A 389 -2.52 26.01 19.01
C TYR A 389 -3.20 26.92 18.00
N ARG A 390 -3.47 26.42 16.80
CA ARG A 390 -4.39 27.11 15.88
C ARG A 390 -5.82 26.95 16.39
N ALA A 391 -6.59 28.03 16.34
CA ALA A 391 -8.01 28.04 16.73
C ALA A 391 -8.78 26.90 16.06
N LYS A 392 -8.61 26.76 14.74
CA LYS A 392 -9.25 25.72 13.94
C LYS A 392 -9.05 24.30 14.48
N ASP A 393 -7.83 23.97 14.94
CA ASP A 393 -7.50 22.60 15.38
C ASP A 393 -8.11 22.28 16.75
N ILE A 394 -8.09 23.24 17.68
CA ILE A 394 -8.82 23.13 18.95
C ILE A 394 -10.32 22.99 18.68
N ASN A 395 -10.89 23.91 17.90
CA ASN A 395 -12.33 23.99 17.67
C ASN A 395 -12.85 22.71 17.01
N MET A 396 -12.15 22.22 15.99
CA MET A 396 -12.52 21.00 15.28
C MET A 396 -12.39 19.76 16.16
N THR A 397 -11.31 19.63 16.92
CA THR A 397 -11.12 18.49 17.83
C THR A 397 -12.21 18.49 18.90
N LEU A 398 -12.43 19.63 19.55
CA LEU A 398 -13.48 19.77 20.56
C LEU A 398 -14.88 19.53 19.98
N SER A 399 -15.18 20.03 18.79
CA SER A 399 -16.46 19.77 18.12
C SER A 399 -16.69 18.28 17.88
N ARG A 400 -15.66 17.54 17.43
CA ARG A 400 -15.73 16.09 17.23
C ARG A 400 -15.81 15.29 18.54
N HIS A 401 -15.33 15.84 19.65
CA HIS A 401 -15.41 15.21 20.97
C HIS A 401 -16.70 15.55 21.72
N SER A 402 -17.23 16.76 21.56
CA SER A 402 -18.38 17.29 22.30
C SER A 402 -19.70 17.22 21.53
N GLY A 403 -19.65 17.29 20.20
CA GLY A 403 -20.82 17.48 19.33
C GLY A 403 -21.22 18.96 19.16
N ILE A 404 -20.50 19.90 19.78
CA ILE A 404 -20.79 21.34 19.71
C ILE A 404 -20.31 21.88 18.36
N ASN A 405 -21.01 22.87 17.81
CA ASN A 405 -20.62 23.52 16.56
C ASN A 405 -19.24 24.24 16.70
N PRO A 406 -18.31 24.09 15.74
CA PRO A 406 -16.97 24.69 15.81
C PRO A 406 -16.94 26.21 16.02
N ALA A 407 -17.83 26.96 15.36
CA ALA A 407 -17.89 28.41 15.50
C ALA A 407 -18.38 28.82 16.91
N ARG A 408 -19.24 28.00 17.51
CA ARG A 408 -19.73 28.20 18.87
C ARG A 408 -18.66 27.88 19.91
N VAL A 409 -17.89 26.79 19.71
CA VAL A 409 -16.71 26.47 20.54
C VAL A 409 -15.73 27.64 20.55
N GLU A 410 -15.41 28.19 19.37
CA GLU A 410 -14.49 29.32 19.27
C GLU A 410 -14.98 30.53 20.07
N LYS A 411 -16.24 30.92 19.87
CA LYS A 411 -16.84 32.06 20.57
C LYS A 411 -16.76 31.88 22.08
N LEU A 412 -17.11 30.71 22.60
CA LEU A 412 -17.13 30.42 24.03
C LEU A 412 -15.73 30.38 24.65
N LEU A 413 -14.76 29.78 23.97
CA LEU A 413 -13.38 29.69 24.47
C LEU A 413 -12.60 31.00 24.33
N SER A 414 -12.92 31.81 23.30
CA SER A 414 -12.22 33.08 23.02
C SER A 414 -12.30 34.10 24.16
N ILE A 415 -13.28 33.93 25.06
CA ILE A 415 -13.46 34.76 26.26
C ILE A 415 -12.26 34.62 27.20
N HIS A 416 -11.59 33.47 27.23
CA HIS A 416 -10.50 33.19 28.16
C HIS A 416 -9.13 33.54 27.54
N PRO A 417 -8.28 34.38 28.16
CA PRO A 417 -7.06 34.90 27.52
C PRO A 417 -6.05 33.83 27.07
N PHE A 418 -6.02 32.68 27.77
CA PHE A 418 -5.04 31.61 27.54
C PHE A 418 -5.59 30.39 26.78
N TRP A 419 -6.80 30.43 26.23
CA TRP A 419 -7.47 29.26 25.65
C TRP A 419 -6.68 28.53 24.56
N ARG A 420 -5.81 29.23 23.82
CA ARG A 420 -4.92 28.65 22.79
C ARG A 420 -3.59 28.12 23.31
N ARG A 421 -3.29 28.32 24.59
CA ARG A 421 -2.03 27.91 25.23
C ARG A 421 -2.21 26.64 26.06
N ILE A 422 -3.43 26.23 26.38
CA ILE A 422 -3.67 25.03 27.17
C ILE A 422 -3.45 23.78 26.32
N GLU A 423 -2.83 22.75 26.92
CA GLU A 423 -2.60 21.47 26.26
C GLU A 423 -3.94 20.78 25.91
N LEU A 424 -4.07 20.34 24.65
CA LEU A 424 -5.29 19.70 24.17
C LEU A 424 -5.61 18.42 24.95
N PHE A 425 -4.59 17.69 25.41
CA PHE A 425 -4.78 16.54 26.28
C PHE A 425 -5.46 16.91 27.60
N SER A 426 -5.00 17.97 28.26
CA SER A 426 -5.62 18.47 29.50
C SER A 426 -7.08 18.86 29.24
N ILE A 427 -7.32 19.59 28.15
CA ILE A 427 -8.68 20.00 27.73
C ILE A 427 -9.60 18.79 27.54
N CYS A 428 -9.16 17.79 26.77
CA CYS A 428 -9.94 16.59 26.51
C CYS A 428 -10.18 15.75 27.78
N ASN A 429 -9.19 15.68 28.68
CA ASN A 429 -9.31 14.96 29.94
C ASN A 429 -10.37 15.61 30.84
N THR A 430 -10.34 16.92 31.01
CA THR A 430 -11.34 17.66 31.78
C THR A 430 -12.72 17.56 31.13
N LEU A 431 -12.83 17.68 29.80
CA LEU A 431 -14.10 17.50 29.09
C LEU A 431 -14.70 16.10 29.31
N ASN A 432 -13.90 15.03 29.23
CA ASN A 432 -14.37 13.66 29.46
C ASN A 432 -14.84 13.45 30.90
N TYR A 433 -14.14 14.05 31.88
CA TYR A 433 -14.57 14.05 33.27
C TYR A 433 -15.91 14.77 33.46
N LEU A 434 -16.08 15.95 32.87
CA LEU A 434 -17.35 16.68 32.98
C LEU A 434 -18.50 15.90 32.31
N LYS A 435 -18.24 15.27 31.16
CA LYS A 435 -19.22 14.42 30.46
C LYS A 435 -19.69 13.21 31.26
N SER A 436 -18.90 12.71 32.21
CA SER A 436 -19.33 11.58 33.05
C SER A 436 -20.27 12.01 34.18
N LYS A 437 -20.37 13.31 34.48
CA LYS A 437 -21.16 13.86 35.59
C LYS A 437 -22.28 14.82 35.14
N PHE A 438 -22.15 15.46 33.98
CA PHE A 438 -23.05 16.52 33.51
C PHE A 438 -23.51 16.29 32.07
N ASN A 439 -24.69 16.82 31.72
CA ASN A 439 -25.16 16.80 30.34
C ASN A 439 -24.39 17.80 29.47
N ILE A 440 -24.46 17.63 28.15
CA ILE A 440 -23.68 18.45 27.22
C ILE A 440 -24.10 19.92 27.19
N ALA A 441 -25.38 20.22 27.44
CA ALA A 441 -25.91 21.59 27.41
C ALA A 441 -25.36 22.42 28.59
N ASP A 442 -25.28 21.82 29.78
CA ASP A 442 -24.70 22.46 30.97
C ASP A 442 -23.20 22.71 30.79
N ILE A 443 -22.49 21.75 30.19
CA ILE A 443 -21.06 21.87 29.85
C ILE A 443 -20.86 22.96 28.81
N GLU A 444 -21.69 23.02 27.78
CA GLU A 444 -21.59 24.03 26.72
C GLU A 444 -21.77 25.45 27.28
N ASN A 445 -22.70 25.66 28.22
CA ASN A 445 -22.88 26.95 28.89
C ASN A 445 -21.68 27.36 29.76
N ASN A 446 -20.85 26.41 30.16
CA ASN A 446 -19.66 26.63 31.00
C ASN A 446 -18.39 26.09 30.33
N LEU A 447 -18.30 26.17 29.00
CA LEU A 447 -17.30 25.43 28.22
C LEU A 447 -15.86 25.79 28.60
N TYR A 448 -15.61 27.03 29.03
CA TYR A 448 -14.29 27.50 29.46
C TYR A 448 -13.72 26.70 30.65
N LEU A 449 -14.55 26.01 31.44
CA LEU A 449 -14.11 25.14 32.55
C LEU A 449 -13.20 23.99 32.06
N ILE A 450 -13.30 23.59 30.80
CA ILE A 450 -12.42 22.55 30.23
C ILE A 450 -10.96 23.00 30.12
N LEU A 451 -10.69 24.30 30.19
CA LEU A 451 -9.34 24.85 30.12
C LEU A 451 -8.55 24.61 31.42
N TYR A 452 -9.24 24.28 32.50
CA TYR A 452 -8.64 24.05 33.81
C TYR A 452 -8.24 22.58 33.97
N HIS A 453 -7.19 22.33 34.76
CA HIS A 453 -6.74 20.98 35.05
C HIS A 453 -7.83 20.16 35.75
N LYS A 454 -8.03 18.92 35.27
CA LYS A 454 -9.04 17.98 35.77
C LYS A 454 -9.01 17.88 37.30
N ASP A 455 -7.85 17.66 37.91
CA ASP A 455 -7.73 17.43 39.35
C ASP A 455 -8.25 18.64 40.16
N LYS A 456 -8.01 19.86 39.67
CA LYS A 456 -8.49 21.10 40.29
C LYS A 456 -10.01 21.23 40.16
N VAL A 457 -10.53 20.99 38.96
CA VAL A 457 -11.97 20.98 38.67
C VAL A 457 -12.69 19.93 39.51
N GLU A 458 -12.12 18.73 39.61
CA GLU A 458 -12.66 17.60 40.36
C GLU A 458 -12.75 17.91 41.85
N SER A 459 -11.63 18.36 42.46
CA SER A 459 -11.60 18.70 43.89
C SER A 459 -12.63 19.76 44.28
N VAL A 460 -12.76 20.82 43.49
CA VAL A 460 -13.73 21.91 43.75
C VAL A 460 -15.17 21.45 43.53
N LEU A 461 -15.43 20.72 42.44
CA LEU A 461 -16.78 20.21 42.16
C LEU A 461 -17.27 19.22 43.21
N GLU A 462 -16.40 18.36 43.74
CA GLU A 462 -16.79 17.39 44.76
C GLU A 462 -17.25 18.08 46.05
N ASN A 463 -16.53 19.12 46.47
CA ASN A 463 -16.94 19.94 47.61
C ASN A 463 -18.26 20.67 47.33
N LEU A 464 -18.40 21.33 46.18
CA LEU A 464 -19.62 22.06 45.82
C LEU A 464 -20.84 21.13 45.70
N ILE A 465 -20.67 19.93 45.13
CA ILE A 465 -21.73 18.93 45.03
C ILE A 465 -22.11 18.42 46.43
N HIS A 466 -21.14 18.23 47.33
CA HIS A 466 -21.41 17.83 48.70
C HIS A 466 -22.20 18.91 49.45
N GLU A 467 -21.74 20.17 49.41
CA GLU A 467 -22.43 21.31 50.02
C GLU A 467 -23.85 21.49 49.46
N ASN A 468 -24.01 21.37 48.13
CA ASN A 468 -25.31 21.50 47.48
C ASN A 468 -26.31 20.41 47.90
N LYS A 469 -25.82 19.21 48.27
CA LYS A 469 -26.69 18.14 48.81
C LYS A 469 -27.19 18.43 50.21
N LEU A 470 -26.46 19.25 50.99
CA LEU A 470 -26.84 19.65 52.34
C LEU A 470 -27.89 20.79 52.34
N LEU A 471 -28.10 21.45 51.20
CA LEU A 471 -29.12 22.48 51.04
C LEU A 471 -30.53 21.88 50.89
N ASP A 472 -31.52 22.63 51.38
CA ASP A 472 -32.92 22.37 51.13
C ASP A 472 -33.22 22.31 49.64
N ASP A 473 -34.16 21.45 49.23
CA ASP A 473 -34.49 21.20 47.83
C ASP A 473 -34.82 22.49 47.04
N SER A 474 -35.43 23.49 47.68
CA SER A 474 -35.77 24.79 47.08
C SER A 474 -34.56 25.70 46.82
N ASN A 475 -33.43 25.45 47.49
CA ASN A 475 -32.21 26.26 47.44
C ASN A 475 -31.06 25.58 46.70
N ARG A 476 -31.28 24.38 46.14
CA ARG A 476 -30.24 23.65 45.41
C ARG A 476 -29.86 24.32 44.11
N TYR A 477 -28.57 24.42 43.86
CA TYR A 477 -28.02 24.86 42.59
C TYR A 477 -28.26 23.81 41.50
N THR A 478 -28.63 24.31 40.32
CA THR A 478 -28.67 23.52 39.08
C THR A 478 -27.26 23.10 38.65
N SER A 479 -27.19 22.08 37.80
CA SER A 479 -25.94 21.61 37.20
C SER A 479 -25.14 22.73 36.51
N SER A 480 -25.80 23.61 35.75
CA SER A 480 -25.14 24.76 35.13
C SER A 480 -24.59 25.76 36.15
N GLN A 481 -25.34 26.02 37.24
CA GLN A 481 -24.88 26.90 38.33
C GLN A 481 -23.70 26.30 39.09
N LEU A 482 -23.68 24.99 39.34
CA LEU A 482 -22.55 24.31 39.98
C LEU A 482 -21.27 24.43 39.15
N LEU A 483 -21.36 24.27 37.82
CA LEU A 483 -20.23 24.43 36.93
C LEU A 483 -19.71 25.89 36.91
N ALA A 484 -20.62 26.87 36.91
CA ALA A 484 -20.25 28.29 36.99
C ALA A 484 -19.58 28.62 38.34
N LEU A 485 -20.12 28.12 39.45
CA LEU A 485 -19.54 28.27 40.78
C LEU A 485 -18.16 27.60 40.89
N CYS A 486 -17.97 26.45 40.25
CA CYS A 486 -16.66 25.79 40.20
C CYS A 486 -15.61 26.70 39.56
N ALA A 487 -15.92 27.31 38.42
CA ALA A 487 -15.00 28.24 37.79
C ALA A 487 -14.72 29.46 38.67
N TYR A 488 -15.75 30.02 39.32
CA TYR A 488 -15.62 31.13 40.27
C TYR A 488 -14.68 30.79 41.43
N GLU A 489 -14.88 29.63 42.06
CA GLU A 489 -14.07 29.15 43.19
C GLU A 489 -12.60 28.93 42.81
N ILE A 490 -12.33 28.54 41.57
CA ILE A 490 -10.98 28.43 41.04
C ILE A 490 -10.36 29.81 40.82
N GLU A 491 -11.05 30.70 40.10
CA GLU A 491 -10.52 31.99 39.65
C GLU A 491 -10.48 33.07 40.74
N LYS A 492 -11.30 32.98 41.79
CA LYS A 492 -11.28 33.97 42.89
C LYS A 492 -9.90 34.09 43.56
N LYS A 493 -9.11 33.00 43.56
CA LYS A 493 -7.74 32.98 44.10
C LYS A 493 -6.73 33.70 43.20
N PHE A 494 -7.11 33.97 41.95
CA PHE A 494 -6.28 34.57 40.91
C PHE A 494 -6.86 35.91 40.43
N ASN A 495 -7.79 36.51 41.16
CA ASN A 495 -8.44 37.77 40.79
C ASN A 495 -9.03 37.76 39.36
N PHE A 496 -9.48 36.61 38.88
CA PHE A 496 -10.08 36.45 37.54
C PHE A 496 -9.15 36.86 36.38
N THR A 497 -7.82 36.76 36.55
CA THR A 497 -6.86 37.01 35.46
C THR A 497 -6.86 35.89 34.41
N GLY A 498 -7.47 34.74 34.71
CA GLY A 498 -7.38 33.51 33.91
C GLY A 498 -6.14 32.67 34.23
N ASP A 499 -5.33 33.06 35.21
CA ASP A 499 -4.15 32.30 35.63
C ASP A 499 -4.51 31.04 36.42
N GLY A 500 -5.78 30.86 36.80
CA GLY A 500 -6.26 29.67 37.49
C GLY A 500 -6.16 28.39 36.66
N VAL A 501 -5.94 28.50 35.33
CA VAL A 501 -5.69 27.37 34.43
C VAL A 501 -4.32 26.71 34.65
N TRP A 502 -3.36 27.41 35.26
CA TRP A 502 -2.03 26.87 35.49
C TRP A 502 -1.97 26.03 36.78
N ASN A 503 -1.23 24.92 36.74
CA ASN A 503 -0.90 24.17 37.95
C ASN A 503 0.09 24.98 38.81
N THR A 504 -0.16 25.08 40.11
CA THR A 504 0.70 25.79 41.08
C THR A 504 2.13 25.23 41.13
N ASN A 505 2.31 23.94 40.82
CA ASN A 505 3.65 23.33 40.73
C ASN A 505 4.45 23.76 39.48
N ASN A 506 3.83 24.41 38.50
CA ASN A 506 4.48 24.89 37.26
C ASN A 506 4.69 26.42 37.25
N GLN A 507 4.41 27.14 38.34
CA GLN A 507 4.62 28.60 38.39
C GLN A 507 6.08 29.02 38.19
N GLN A 508 7.06 28.11 38.37
CA GLN A 508 8.46 28.36 38.00
C GLN A 508 8.73 28.32 36.48
N GLN A 509 7.82 27.78 35.66
CA GLN A 509 8.06 27.60 34.22
C GLN A 509 7.65 28.82 33.36
N LEU A 510 6.78 29.71 33.84
CA LEU A 510 6.37 30.92 33.10
C LEU A 510 7.36 32.09 33.26
N LEU A 511 8.21 32.07 34.29
CA LEU A 511 9.22 33.10 34.51
C LEU A 511 10.36 33.07 33.48
N ILE A 512 10.57 31.95 32.76
CA ILE A 512 11.60 31.84 31.71
C ILE A 512 11.12 32.45 30.38
N THR A 513 9.83 32.74 30.22
CA THR A 513 9.26 33.31 28.97
C THR A 513 8.91 34.80 29.06
N HIS A 514 9.18 35.45 30.19
CA HIS A 514 8.91 36.86 30.41
C HIS A 514 10.16 37.75 30.54
N GLU A 515 11.35 37.23 30.26
CA GLU A 515 12.57 38.02 30.01
C GLU A 515 12.92 38.07 28.51
#